data_AF-A0A7V5CXG5-F1
#
_entry.id   AF-A0A7V5CXG5-F1
#
_cell.length_a   1.000
_cell.length_b   1.000
_cell.length_c   1.000
_cell.angle_alpha   90.00
_cell.angle_beta   90.00
_cell.angle_gamma   90.00
#
_symmetry.space_group_name_H-M   'P 1'
#
loop_
_entity.id
_entity.type
_entity.pdbx_description
1 polymer ?
#
loop_
_entity_poly.entity_id
_entity_poly.type
_entity_poly.pdbx_seq_one_letter_code
_entity_poly.pdbx_strand_id
1 'polypeptide(L)'
;MRYTSTRGGAPETSPAAAVTAGIAPDGGLYIPVPAMLPKLSIGEITALAGQTYVERAMAILAPFFSDFTAPELRHCLEAAYAPVKFGSGAVAPVVKIGPEDFLLELWHGPTSAFKDMALQFLPHLVAKALAKTGDRADIVILVATSGDTGKAALEGFRDVERTRIFVFFPFAGVSEIQRLQMVTQEGRNVAVAAIRGNFDDAQAGVKKIFNDQALASKLAEAGFRLSSANSINWGRLAPQIAYYFSAYADLVNKGWLPPGAKINFAVPTGNFGNILAGYYARLMGLPIGRLICASNRNKVLTDFFATGIYDRNRAFFKTTSPSMDILVSSNLERLLYHLT
;
A
#
# COMPACT_ATOMS: atom_id res chain seq x y z
N MET A 1 15.98 -9.85 -6.69
CA MET A 1 15.64 -8.48 -6.24
C MET A 1 16.29 -8.20 -4.90
N ARG A 2 16.74 -6.97 -4.67
CA ARG A 2 17.22 -6.51 -3.36
C ARG A 2 16.60 -5.14 -3.05
N TYR A 3 16.52 -4.82 -1.77
CA TYR A 3 15.93 -3.59 -1.26
C TYR A 3 16.97 -2.75 -0.53
N THR A 4 16.96 -1.45 -0.76
CA THR A 4 17.80 -0.47 -0.06
C THR A 4 16.93 0.56 0.67
N SER A 5 17.51 1.25 1.65
CA SER A 5 16.85 2.37 2.35
C SER A 5 16.99 3.66 1.55
N THR A 6 15.92 4.47 1.52
CA THR A 6 15.96 5.82 0.95
C THR A 6 16.96 6.76 1.64
N ARG A 7 17.51 6.39 2.80
CA ARG A 7 18.50 7.20 3.55
C ARG A 7 19.92 6.63 3.49
N GLY A 8 20.12 5.49 2.83
CA GLY A 8 21.43 4.88 2.59
C GLY A 8 22.17 4.36 3.83
N GLY A 9 21.60 4.49 5.04
CA GLY A 9 22.23 4.09 6.31
C GLY A 9 21.95 2.64 6.71
N ALA A 10 21.26 1.87 5.87
CA ALA A 10 20.94 0.47 6.12
C ALA A 10 21.49 -0.44 5.01
N PRO A 11 21.97 -1.64 5.35
CA PRO A 11 22.42 -2.61 4.35
C PRO A 11 21.27 -3.04 3.44
N GLU A 12 21.60 -3.43 2.21
CA GLU A 12 20.62 -4.03 1.31
C GLU A 12 20.04 -5.31 1.93
N THR A 13 18.75 -5.54 1.67
CA THR A 13 18.02 -6.65 2.28
C THR A 13 17.14 -7.39 1.28
N SER A 14 16.66 -8.57 1.67
CA SER A 14 15.77 -9.39 0.84
C SER A 14 14.34 -8.84 0.82
N PRO A 15 13.49 -9.19 -0.17
CA PRO A 15 12.09 -8.82 -0.15
C PRO A 15 11.36 -9.25 1.12
N ALA A 16 11.53 -10.50 1.59
CA ALA A 16 10.92 -10.98 2.82
C ALA A 16 11.35 -10.14 4.05
N ALA A 17 12.63 -9.81 4.18
CA ALA A 17 13.13 -9.00 5.28
C ALA A 17 12.60 -7.55 5.23
N ALA A 18 12.53 -6.94 4.04
CA ALA A 18 11.97 -5.59 3.87
C ALA A 18 10.47 -5.53 4.24
N VAL A 19 9.70 -6.56 3.87
CA VAL A 19 8.27 -6.67 4.21
C VAL A 19 8.07 -6.84 5.71
N THR A 20 8.83 -7.73 6.36
CA THR A 20 8.73 -7.98 7.81
C THR A 20 9.12 -6.75 8.62
N ALA A 21 10.21 -6.08 8.24
CA ALA A 21 10.71 -4.88 8.93
C ALA A 21 9.78 -3.67 8.74
N GLY A 22 9.22 -3.49 7.55
CA GLY A 22 8.33 -2.38 7.20
C GLY A 22 9.03 -1.02 7.03
N ILE A 23 9.91 -0.65 7.96
CA ILE A 23 10.78 0.54 7.92
C ILE A 23 12.24 0.12 8.08
N ALA A 24 13.17 0.85 7.46
CA ALA A 24 14.59 0.58 7.60
C ALA A 24 15.13 1.06 8.97
N PRO A 25 16.20 0.44 9.51
CA PRO A 25 16.78 0.81 10.81
C PRO A 25 17.24 2.28 10.93
N ASP A 26 17.59 2.93 9.81
CA ASP A 26 17.96 4.34 9.74
C ASP A 26 16.73 5.29 9.65
N GLY A 27 15.52 4.75 9.80
CA GLY A 27 14.25 5.47 9.69
C GLY A 27 13.84 5.78 8.24
N GLY A 28 14.62 5.33 7.24
CA GLY A 28 14.27 5.44 5.83
C GLY A 28 13.27 4.39 5.39
N LEU A 29 12.86 4.48 4.13
CA LEU A 29 11.86 3.61 3.50
C LEU A 29 12.54 2.62 2.56
N TYR A 30 12.14 1.36 2.61
CA TYR A 30 12.64 0.38 1.65
C TYR A 30 12.12 0.66 0.24
N ILE A 31 13.01 0.54 -0.74
CA ILE A 31 12.73 0.59 -2.18
C ILE A 31 13.53 -0.50 -2.90
N PRO A 32 13.07 -1.02 -4.04
CA PRO A 32 13.87 -1.91 -4.87
C PRO A 32 15.11 -1.17 -5.36
N VAL A 33 16.26 -1.84 -5.36
CA VAL A 33 17.51 -1.29 -5.91
C VAL A 33 17.24 -0.87 -7.37
N PRO A 34 17.44 0.40 -7.75
CA PRO A 34 16.99 0.92 -9.05
C PRO A 34 17.50 0.14 -10.26
N ALA A 35 18.75 -0.32 -10.23
CA ALA A 35 19.37 -1.12 -11.29
C ALA A 35 18.71 -2.50 -11.50
N MET A 36 17.90 -2.96 -10.53
CA MET A 36 17.21 -4.25 -10.56
C MET A 36 15.72 -4.13 -10.89
N LEU A 37 15.20 -2.92 -11.15
CA LEU A 37 13.79 -2.74 -11.47
C LEU A 37 13.42 -3.54 -12.72
N PRO A 38 12.38 -4.41 -12.65
CA PRO A 38 11.97 -5.20 -13.79
C PRO A 38 11.50 -4.29 -14.93
N LYS A 39 11.84 -4.64 -16.16
CA LYS A 39 11.39 -3.97 -17.37
C LYS A 39 10.54 -4.96 -18.16
N LEU A 40 9.37 -4.52 -18.59
CA LEU A 40 8.49 -5.27 -19.47
C LEU A 40 8.43 -4.57 -20.83
N SER A 41 8.56 -5.35 -21.88
CA SER A 41 8.27 -4.95 -23.26
C SER A 41 6.78 -4.72 -23.45
N ILE A 42 6.42 -3.96 -24.49
CA ILE A 42 5.00 -3.79 -24.88
C ILE A 42 4.35 -5.14 -25.17
N GLY A 43 5.08 -6.08 -25.77
CA GLY A 43 4.60 -7.45 -26.01
C GLY A 43 4.19 -8.16 -24.72
N GLU A 44 5.07 -8.17 -23.71
CA GLU A 44 4.78 -8.76 -22.39
C GLU A 44 3.60 -8.08 -21.71
N ILE A 45 3.50 -6.75 -21.79
CA ILE A 45 2.37 -5.99 -21.23
C ILE A 45 1.06 -6.37 -21.93
N THR A 46 1.06 -6.48 -23.26
CA THR A 46 -0.15 -6.81 -24.03
C THR A 46 -0.59 -8.26 -23.82
N ALA A 47 0.33 -9.17 -23.52
CA ALA A 47 0.02 -10.56 -23.18
C ALA A 47 -0.81 -10.68 -21.89
N LEU A 48 -0.88 -9.63 -21.07
CA LEU A 48 -1.72 -9.57 -19.87
C LEU A 48 -3.22 -9.41 -20.19
N ALA A 49 -3.60 -8.97 -21.40
CA ALA A 49 -4.97 -8.64 -21.76
C ALA A 49 -5.97 -9.78 -21.48
N GLY A 50 -5.61 -11.02 -21.81
CA GLY A 50 -6.45 -12.21 -21.61
C GLY A 50 -6.34 -12.87 -20.22
N GLN A 51 -5.51 -12.35 -19.33
CA GLN A 51 -5.23 -12.95 -18.04
C GLN A 51 -6.19 -12.46 -16.94
N THR A 52 -6.44 -13.30 -15.95
CA THR A 52 -7.13 -12.93 -14.70
C THR A 52 -6.31 -11.95 -13.87
N TYR A 53 -6.95 -11.24 -12.94
CA TYR A 53 -6.23 -10.30 -12.07
C TYR A 53 -5.09 -10.96 -11.27
N VAL A 54 -5.28 -12.20 -10.79
CA VAL A 54 -4.24 -12.95 -10.06
C VAL A 54 -3.05 -13.27 -10.96
N GLU A 55 -3.29 -13.69 -12.20
CA GLU A 55 -2.22 -13.96 -13.17
C GLU A 55 -1.44 -12.69 -13.53
N ARG A 56 -2.16 -11.59 -13.78
CA ARG A 56 -1.55 -10.27 -14.00
C ARG A 56 -0.71 -9.84 -12.79
N ALA A 57 -1.28 -9.94 -11.59
CA ALA A 57 -0.56 -9.60 -10.36
C ALA A 57 0.66 -10.50 -10.15
N MET A 58 0.58 -11.79 -10.48
CA MET A 58 1.72 -12.71 -10.42
C MET A 58 2.84 -12.26 -11.36
N ALA A 59 2.53 -11.93 -12.62
CA ALA A 59 3.52 -11.46 -13.60
C ALA A 59 4.22 -10.17 -13.16
N ILE A 60 3.48 -9.25 -12.55
CA ILE A 60 4.00 -7.94 -12.11
C ILE A 60 4.74 -8.02 -10.77
N LEU A 61 4.27 -8.82 -9.83
CA LEU A 61 4.77 -8.82 -8.44
C LEU A 61 5.87 -9.85 -8.19
N ALA A 62 5.92 -10.95 -8.95
CA ALA A 62 6.95 -11.98 -8.76
C ALA A 62 8.39 -11.44 -8.79
N PRO A 63 8.76 -10.52 -9.69
CA PRO A 63 10.11 -9.94 -9.68
C PRO A 63 10.42 -9.13 -8.40
N PHE A 64 9.41 -8.49 -7.79
CA PHE A 64 9.60 -7.72 -6.55
C PHE A 64 9.76 -8.60 -5.31
N PHE A 65 9.21 -9.81 -5.35
CA PHE A 65 9.21 -10.78 -4.24
C PHE A 65 10.04 -12.01 -4.61
N SER A 66 11.25 -11.79 -5.14
CA SER A 66 12.08 -12.85 -5.74
C SER A 66 12.57 -13.95 -4.79
N ASP A 67 12.47 -13.77 -3.47
CA ASP A 67 12.76 -14.80 -2.47
C ASP A 67 11.52 -15.61 -2.05
N PHE A 68 10.35 -15.31 -2.63
CA PHE A 68 9.13 -16.12 -2.57
C PHE A 68 9.08 -17.04 -3.79
N THR A 69 8.78 -18.31 -3.55
CA THR A 69 8.54 -19.27 -4.64
C THR A 69 7.24 -18.92 -5.36
N ALA A 70 7.13 -19.30 -6.63
CA ALA A 70 5.91 -19.06 -7.40
C ALA A 70 4.64 -19.63 -6.73
N PRO A 71 4.64 -20.85 -6.16
CA PRO A 71 3.49 -21.37 -5.42
C PRO A 71 3.13 -20.55 -4.17
N GLU A 72 4.12 -20.08 -3.41
CA GLU A 72 3.86 -19.26 -2.21
C GLU A 72 3.20 -17.93 -2.58
N LEU A 73 3.75 -17.24 -3.58
CA LEU A 73 3.22 -15.95 -4.02
C LEU A 73 1.83 -16.09 -4.63
N ARG A 74 1.62 -17.12 -5.47
CA ARG A 74 0.31 -17.45 -6.04
C ARG A 74 -0.73 -17.68 -4.94
N HIS A 75 -0.41 -18.50 -3.94
CA HIS A 75 -1.30 -18.74 -2.80
C HIS A 75 -1.67 -17.43 -2.08
N CYS A 76 -0.71 -16.53 -1.86
CA CYS A 76 -0.99 -15.23 -1.24
C CYS A 76 -1.93 -14.37 -2.09
N LEU A 77 -1.75 -14.35 -3.42
CA LEU A 77 -2.59 -13.57 -4.34
C LEU A 77 -4.01 -14.14 -4.45
N GLU A 78 -4.15 -15.47 -4.54
CA GLU A 78 -5.44 -16.15 -4.60
C GLU A 78 -6.24 -15.96 -3.30
N ALA A 79 -5.57 -16.01 -2.15
CA ALA A 79 -6.21 -15.75 -0.85
C ALA A 79 -6.59 -14.26 -0.66
N ALA A 80 -5.76 -13.35 -1.18
CA ALA A 80 -6.01 -11.91 -1.11
C ALA A 80 -7.19 -11.50 -1.98
N TYR A 81 -7.21 -11.95 -3.23
CA TYR A 81 -8.16 -11.50 -4.26
C TYR A 81 -9.24 -12.53 -4.58
N ALA A 82 -9.56 -13.40 -3.62
CA ALA A 82 -10.59 -14.40 -3.77
C ALA A 82 -11.94 -13.76 -4.16
N PRO A 83 -12.73 -14.36 -5.07
CA PRO A 83 -14.01 -13.81 -5.50
C PRO A 83 -14.97 -13.48 -4.34
N VAL A 84 -14.97 -14.30 -3.28
CA VAL A 84 -15.80 -14.07 -2.07
C VAL A 84 -15.48 -12.75 -1.37
N LYS A 85 -14.25 -12.22 -1.49
CA LYS A 85 -13.83 -10.95 -0.88
C LYS A 85 -14.07 -9.74 -1.78
N PHE A 86 -14.01 -9.94 -3.11
CA PHE A 86 -14.11 -8.86 -4.10
C PHE A 86 -15.44 -8.85 -4.88
N GLY A 87 -16.40 -9.70 -4.48
CA GLY A 87 -17.75 -9.72 -5.02
C GLY A 87 -17.82 -10.10 -6.49
N SER A 88 -18.00 -9.10 -7.36
CA SER A 88 -18.50 -9.15 -8.76
C SER A 88 -17.64 -9.91 -9.78
N GLY A 89 -16.63 -10.65 -9.33
CA GLY A 89 -15.72 -11.44 -10.18
C GLY A 89 -14.54 -10.65 -10.75
N ALA A 90 -14.61 -9.33 -10.81
CA ALA A 90 -13.49 -8.47 -11.24
C ALA A 90 -12.91 -7.69 -10.06
N VAL A 91 -11.63 -7.90 -9.76
CA VAL A 91 -10.95 -7.33 -8.57
C VAL A 91 -10.76 -5.80 -8.70
N ALA A 92 -10.36 -5.34 -9.89
CA ALA A 92 -10.09 -3.92 -10.18
C ALA A 92 -10.53 -3.56 -11.61
N PRO A 93 -11.85 -3.58 -11.90
CA PRO A 93 -12.35 -3.36 -13.25
C PRO A 93 -12.19 -1.90 -13.69
N VAL A 94 -11.96 -1.71 -14.98
CA VAL A 94 -12.09 -0.40 -15.63
C VAL A 94 -13.47 -0.25 -16.26
N VAL A 95 -14.19 0.81 -15.89
CA VAL A 95 -15.48 1.18 -16.48
C VAL A 95 -15.35 2.47 -17.29
N LYS A 96 -16.12 2.57 -18.38
CA LYS A 96 -16.14 3.76 -19.24
C LYS A 96 -17.16 4.76 -18.69
N ILE A 97 -16.74 6.01 -18.45
CA ILE A 97 -17.59 7.08 -17.88
C ILE A 97 -17.75 8.28 -18.82
N GLY A 98 -16.98 8.32 -19.91
CA GLY A 98 -17.08 9.31 -20.98
C GLY A 98 -16.46 8.78 -22.27
N PRO A 99 -16.39 9.57 -23.35
CA PRO A 99 -15.81 9.14 -24.62
C PRO A 99 -14.37 8.64 -24.49
N GLU A 100 -13.54 9.37 -23.74
CA GLU A 100 -12.13 9.07 -23.45
C GLU A 100 -11.84 8.97 -21.95
N ASP A 101 -12.90 9.03 -21.12
CA ASP A 101 -12.79 9.00 -19.67
C ASP A 101 -13.18 7.63 -19.11
N PHE A 102 -12.34 7.11 -18.23
CA PHE A 102 -12.49 5.80 -17.61
C PHE A 102 -12.28 5.90 -16.11
N LEU A 103 -12.99 5.05 -15.36
CA LEU A 103 -12.84 4.92 -13.92
C LEU A 103 -12.30 3.53 -13.59
N LEU A 104 -11.17 3.49 -12.90
CA LEU A 104 -10.63 2.26 -12.33
C LEU A 104 -11.26 2.04 -10.95
N GLU A 105 -12.14 1.05 -10.86
CA GLU A 105 -12.87 0.76 -9.64
C GLU A 105 -12.03 -0.07 -8.68
N LEU A 106 -11.61 0.52 -7.56
CA LEU A 106 -10.75 -0.14 -6.56
C LEU A 106 -11.48 -0.40 -5.23
N TRP A 107 -12.80 -0.30 -5.20
CA TRP A 107 -13.61 -0.40 -3.97
C TRP A 107 -14.45 -1.68 -3.90
N HIS A 108 -14.16 -2.69 -4.73
CA HIS A 108 -14.92 -3.95 -4.70
C HIS A 108 -14.50 -4.90 -3.56
N GLY A 109 -13.40 -4.58 -2.87
CA GLY A 109 -12.92 -5.32 -1.72
C GLY A 109 -13.83 -5.20 -0.48
N PRO A 110 -13.50 -5.95 0.59
CA PRO A 110 -14.38 -6.15 1.74
C PRO A 110 -14.63 -4.88 2.57
N THR A 111 -13.89 -3.80 2.34
CA THR A 111 -14.03 -2.54 3.10
C THR A 111 -14.43 -1.36 2.22
N SER A 112 -14.76 -1.63 0.96
CA SER A 112 -15.18 -0.63 -0.02
C SER A 112 -14.15 0.49 -0.24
N ALA A 113 -12.85 0.16 -0.17
CA ALA A 113 -11.78 1.12 -0.37
C ALA A 113 -10.57 0.50 -1.07
N PHE A 114 -9.86 1.29 -1.87
CA PHE A 114 -8.65 0.86 -2.61
C PHE A 114 -7.54 0.27 -1.74
N LYS A 115 -7.59 0.52 -0.42
CA LYS A 115 -6.61 -0.02 0.52
C LYS A 115 -6.71 -1.55 0.63
N ASP A 116 -7.86 -2.13 0.29
CA ASP A 116 -8.06 -3.58 0.21
C ASP A 116 -7.11 -4.24 -0.79
N MET A 117 -6.79 -3.56 -1.89
CA MET A 117 -5.86 -4.05 -2.91
C MET A 117 -4.48 -4.38 -2.33
N ALA A 118 -4.08 -3.71 -1.26
CA ALA A 118 -2.80 -3.94 -0.59
C ALA A 118 -2.97 -4.75 0.71
N LEU A 119 -3.99 -4.41 1.51
CA LEU A 119 -4.14 -4.93 2.87
C LEU A 119 -4.77 -6.32 2.93
N GLN A 120 -5.41 -6.79 1.87
CA GLN A 120 -5.79 -8.20 1.76
C GLN A 120 -4.60 -9.10 1.39
N PHE A 121 -3.55 -8.54 0.78
CA PHE A 121 -2.36 -9.28 0.35
C PHE A 121 -1.22 -9.28 1.39
N LEU A 122 -0.97 -8.12 2.01
CA LEU A 122 0.11 -7.95 3.00
C LEU A 122 0.15 -9.02 4.10
N PRO A 123 -0.97 -9.41 4.74
CA PRO A 123 -0.94 -10.37 5.85
C PRO A 123 -0.43 -11.75 5.43
N HIS A 124 -0.86 -12.24 4.26
CA HIS A 124 -0.37 -13.50 3.69
C HIS A 124 1.11 -13.41 3.35
N LEU A 125 1.55 -12.27 2.83
CA LEU A 125 2.95 -12.01 2.52
C LEU A 125 3.82 -11.98 3.79
N VAL A 126 3.37 -11.31 4.85
CA VAL A 126 4.06 -11.25 6.16
C VAL A 126 4.17 -12.66 6.76
N ALA A 127 3.10 -13.44 6.76
CA ALA A 127 3.14 -14.82 7.29
C ALA A 127 4.21 -15.68 6.59
N LYS A 128 4.29 -15.59 5.26
CA LYS A 128 5.33 -16.29 4.48
C LYS A 128 6.73 -15.69 4.68
N ALA A 129 6.85 -14.38 4.83
CA ALA A 129 8.12 -13.70 5.12
C ALA A 129 8.71 -14.12 6.47
N LEU A 130 7.87 -14.24 7.50
CA LEU A 130 8.29 -14.70 8.84
C LEU A 130 8.85 -16.12 8.78
N ALA A 131 8.16 -17.04 8.10
CA ALA A 131 8.63 -18.41 7.94
C ALA A 131 10.00 -18.47 7.25
N LYS A 132 10.22 -17.63 6.22
CA LYS A 132 11.50 -17.58 5.47
C LYS A 132 12.64 -16.96 6.26
N THR A 133 12.36 -15.93 7.04
CA THR A 133 13.37 -15.27 7.88
C THR A 133 13.73 -16.07 9.13
N GLY A 134 13.02 -17.18 9.39
CA GLY A 134 13.18 -17.97 10.61
C GLY A 134 12.73 -17.22 11.87
N ASP A 135 12.07 -16.07 11.71
CA ASP A 135 11.56 -15.28 12.82
C ASP A 135 10.43 -16.06 13.49
N ARG A 136 10.60 -16.36 14.78
CA ARG A 136 9.64 -17.09 15.61
C ARG A 136 8.75 -16.16 16.44
N ALA A 137 8.99 -14.84 16.39
CA ALA A 137 8.19 -13.88 17.12
C ALA A 137 6.78 -13.74 16.51
N ASP A 138 5.80 -13.51 17.35
CA ASP A 138 4.48 -13.05 16.93
C ASP A 138 4.57 -11.56 16.56
N ILE A 139 3.98 -11.18 15.42
CA ILE A 139 4.03 -9.81 14.93
C ILE A 139 2.83 -9.01 15.44
N VAL A 140 3.11 -7.95 16.18
CA VAL A 140 2.12 -6.98 16.64
C VAL A 140 2.10 -5.79 15.68
N ILE A 141 1.04 -5.73 14.88
CA ILE A 141 0.78 -4.70 13.88
C ILE A 141 0.14 -3.49 14.56
N LEU A 142 0.82 -2.35 14.52
CA LEU A 142 0.27 -1.07 15.00
C LEU A 142 -0.15 -0.20 13.81
N VAL A 143 -1.41 0.25 13.83
CA VAL A 143 -1.98 1.11 12.78
C VAL A 143 -2.58 2.36 13.40
N ALA A 144 -2.19 3.52 12.88
CA ALA A 144 -2.91 4.77 13.12
C ALA A 144 -3.76 5.08 11.88
N THR A 145 -5.02 5.44 12.05
CA THR A 145 -5.94 5.66 10.93
C THR A 145 -6.82 6.90 11.09
N SER A 146 -7.17 7.51 9.97
CA SER A 146 -8.24 8.50 9.84
C SER A 146 -9.55 7.90 9.27
N GLY A 147 -9.62 6.58 9.13
CA GLY A 147 -10.79 5.86 8.63
C GLY A 147 -10.40 4.56 7.93
N ASP A 148 -10.45 4.54 6.59
CA ASP A 148 -10.39 3.31 5.78
C ASP A 148 -9.17 2.42 6.02
N THR A 149 -7.99 2.99 6.33
CA THR A 149 -6.78 2.17 6.55
C THR A 149 -6.97 1.21 7.71
N GLY A 150 -7.63 1.67 8.77
CA GLY A 150 -7.89 0.88 9.96
C GLY A 150 -8.79 -0.31 9.66
N LYS A 151 -9.94 -0.07 9.03
CA LYS A 151 -10.87 -1.15 8.68
C LYS A 151 -10.25 -2.13 7.67
N ALA A 152 -9.57 -1.65 6.63
CA ALA A 152 -8.89 -2.54 5.68
C ALA A 152 -7.78 -3.37 6.33
N ALA A 153 -7.04 -2.82 7.29
CA ALA A 153 -6.00 -3.55 8.00
C ALA A 153 -6.60 -4.57 8.99
N LEU A 154 -7.64 -4.17 9.73
CA LEU A 154 -8.39 -5.05 10.63
C LEU A 154 -8.93 -6.26 9.88
N GLU A 155 -9.56 -6.04 8.73
CA GLU A 155 -10.11 -7.11 7.91
C GLU A 155 -9.01 -8.00 7.32
N GLY A 156 -7.93 -7.40 6.81
CA GLY A 156 -6.82 -8.16 6.23
C GLY A 156 -6.11 -9.06 7.25
N PHE A 157 -5.83 -8.53 8.45
CA PHE A 157 -5.12 -9.27 9.50
C PHE A 157 -6.05 -10.11 10.39
N ARG A 158 -7.36 -10.15 10.12
CA ARG A 158 -8.32 -10.94 10.90
C ARG A 158 -7.91 -12.41 10.92
N ASP A 159 -7.67 -12.92 12.12
CA ASP A 159 -7.33 -14.32 12.40
C ASP A 159 -6.12 -14.87 11.62
N VAL A 160 -5.24 -13.97 11.14
CA VAL A 160 -3.99 -14.37 10.49
C VAL A 160 -3.01 -14.87 11.54
N GLU A 161 -2.56 -16.12 11.35
CA GLU A 161 -1.68 -16.81 12.28
C GLU A 161 -0.40 -15.99 12.58
N ARG A 162 0.03 -16.01 13.85
CA ARG A 162 1.23 -15.30 14.34
C ARG A 162 1.20 -13.79 14.14
N THR A 163 0.03 -13.21 13.94
CA THR A 163 -0.16 -11.76 13.90
C THR A 163 -1.21 -11.31 14.90
N ARG A 164 -1.01 -10.11 15.45
CA ARG A 164 -1.98 -9.37 16.27
C ARG A 164 -2.05 -7.96 15.72
N ILE A 165 -3.23 -7.34 15.69
CA ILE A 165 -3.39 -5.98 15.17
C ILE A 165 -4.06 -5.06 16.18
N PHE A 166 -3.47 -3.89 16.38
CA PHE A 166 -4.00 -2.80 17.18
C PHE A 166 -4.18 -1.56 16.32
N VAL A 167 -5.43 -1.11 16.18
CA VAL A 167 -5.80 0.08 15.41
C VAL A 167 -6.17 1.23 16.33
N PHE A 168 -5.47 2.35 16.17
CA PHE A 168 -5.72 3.60 16.86
C PHE A 168 -6.40 4.60 15.92
N PHE A 169 -7.50 5.20 16.36
CA PHE A 169 -8.21 6.21 15.58
C PHE A 169 -8.66 7.39 16.47
N PRO A 170 -8.73 8.62 15.94
CA PRO A 170 -9.23 9.77 16.70
C PRO A 170 -10.73 9.63 16.95
N PHE A 171 -11.15 9.72 18.22
CA PHE A 171 -12.55 9.55 18.63
C PHE A 171 -13.53 10.43 17.83
N ALA A 172 -13.14 11.68 17.52
CA ALA A 172 -13.96 12.65 16.78
C ALA A 172 -13.44 12.95 15.35
N GLY A 173 -12.60 12.08 14.80
CA GLY A 173 -11.90 12.34 13.52
C GLY A 173 -12.15 11.31 12.42
N VAL A 174 -13.11 10.41 12.60
CA VAL A 174 -13.53 9.40 11.61
C VAL A 174 -15.03 9.50 11.37
N SER A 175 -15.51 9.09 10.20
CA SER A 175 -16.96 9.05 9.95
C SER A 175 -17.62 7.98 10.83
N GLU A 176 -18.93 8.14 11.11
CA GLU A 176 -19.64 7.18 11.95
C GLU A 176 -19.64 5.77 11.36
N ILE A 177 -19.78 5.65 10.04
CA ILE A 177 -19.69 4.36 9.33
C ILE A 177 -18.31 3.73 9.52
N GLN A 178 -17.23 4.49 9.34
CA GLN A 178 -15.87 3.99 9.54
C GLN A 178 -15.63 3.60 11.00
N ARG A 179 -16.14 4.39 11.95
CA ARG A 179 -16.07 4.08 13.39
C ARG A 179 -16.75 2.75 13.68
N LEU A 180 -17.99 2.58 13.25
CA LEU A 180 -18.78 1.37 13.45
C LEU A 180 -18.06 0.16 12.85
N GLN A 181 -17.62 0.24 11.60
CA GLN A 181 -16.85 -0.82 10.94
C GLN A 181 -15.61 -1.26 11.73
N MET A 182 -14.90 -0.34 12.38
CA MET A 182 -13.73 -0.67 13.19
C MET A 182 -14.12 -1.27 14.55
N VAL A 183 -15.02 -0.63 15.31
CA VAL A 183 -15.34 -1.08 16.68
C VAL A 183 -16.16 -2.36 16.72
N THR A 184 -16.85 -2.71 15.63
CA THR A 184 -17.57 -3.98 15.48
C THR A 184 -16.76 -5.05 14.74
N GLN A 185 -15.47 -4.84 14.51
CA GLN A 185 -14.63 -5.85 13.87
C GLN A 185 -14.54 -7.11 14.73
N GLU A 186 -14.86 -8.25 14.13
CA GLU A 186 -14.61 -9.56 14.71
C GLU A 186 -13.21 -10.09 14.36
N GLY A 187 -12.67 -10.94 15.24
CA GLY A 187 -11.39 -11.64 15.10
C GLY A 187 -10.77 -11.89 16.46
N ARG A 188 -10.02 -12.98 16.63
CA ARG A 188 -9.39 -13.31 17.93
C ARG A 188 -8.10 -12.52 18.18
N ASN A 189 -7.56 -11.90 17.13
CA ASN A 189 -6.28 -11.20 17.14
C ASN A 189 -6.40 -9.69 16.85
N VAL A 190 -7.61 -9.13 16.88
CA VAL A 190 -7.88 -7.73 16.56
C VAL A 190 -8.16 -6.92 17.82
N ALA A 191 -7.66 -5.69 17.87
CA ALA A 191 -7.94 -4.73 18.92
C ALA A 191 -8.05 -3.32 18.32
N VAL A 192 -8.96 -2.52 18.87
CA VAL A 192 -9.22 -1.16 18.40
C VAL A 192 -9.31 -0.22 19.61
N ALA A 193 -8.62 0.91 19.54
CA ALA A 193 -8.61 1.93 20.57
C ALA A 193 -8.88 3.32 19.98
N ALA A 194 -9.96 3.95 20.44
CA ALA A 194 -10.21 5.35 20.16
C ALA A 194 -9.29 6.21 21.04
N ILE A 195 -8.61 7.19 20.45
CA ILE A 195 -7.79 8.16 21.19
C ILE A 195 -8.52 9.50 21.32
N ARG A 196 -8.28 10.19 22.43
CA ARG A 196 -8.70 11.60 22.61
C ARG A 196 -7.65 12.51 21.99
N GLY A 197 -7.87 12.89 20.73
CA GLY A 197 -6.93 13.67 19.93
C GLY A 197 -7.32 13.66 18.45
N ASN A 198 -6.38 14.01 17.59
CA ASN A 198 -6.51 13.98 16.13
C ASN A 198 -5.68 12.83 15.51
N PHE A 199 -5.67 12.72 14.19
CA PHE A 199 -4.92 11.67 13.48
C PHE A 199 -3.40 11.77 13.69
N ASP A 200 -2.85 12.98 13.72
CA ASP A 200 -1.42 13.21 13.94
C ASP A 200 -0.99 12.77 15.34
N ASP A 201 -1.84 12.96 16.36
CA ASP A 201 -1.61 12.45 17.72
C ASP A 201 -1.53 10.91 17.73
N ALA A 202 -2.43 10.23 17.00
CA ALA A 202 -2.43 8.77 16.87
C ALA A 202 -1.15 8.29 16.17
N GLN A 203 -0.77 8.95 15.08
CA GLN A 203 0.44 8.64 14.34
C GLN A 203 1.71 8.90 15.18
N ALA A 204 1.77 10.00 15.92
CA ALA A 204 2.87 10.34 16.81
C ALA A 204 2.98 9.33 17.96
N GLY A 205 1.85 8.91 18.55
CA GLY A 205 1.81 7.86 19.57
C GLY A 205 2.35 6.53 19.08
N VAL A 206 1.90 6.08 17.89
CA VAL A 206 2.42 4.86 17.27
C VAL A 206 3.93 4.97 16.99
N LYS A 207 4.41 6.11 16.47
CA LYS A 207 5.85 6.36 16.28
C LYS A 207 6.63 6.32 17.59
N LYS A 208 6.09 6.88 18.68
CA LYS A 208 6.71 6.82 20.00
C LYS A 208 6.86 5.37 20.48
N ILE A 209 5.84 4.54 20.27
CA ILE A 209 5.88 3.10 20.59
C ILE A 209 6.97 2.39 19.78
N PHE A 210 7.09 2.67 18.47
CA PHE A 210 8.15 2.08 17.64
C PHE A 210 9.57 2.49 18.04
N ASN A 211 9.74 3.69 18.58
CA ASN A 211 11.04 4.23 19.00
C ASN A 211 11.39 3.89 20.46
N ASP A 212 10.50 3.23 21.20
CA ASP A 212 10.73 2.83 22.59
C ASP A 212 11.51 1.51 22.64
N GLN A 213 12.84 1.63 22.78
CA GLN A 213 13.74 0.48 22.82
C GLN A 213 13.50 -0.42 24.05
N ALA A 214 13.11 0.16 25.18
CA ALA A 214 12.85 -0.63 26.39
C ALA A 214 11.59 -1.49 26.21
N LEU A 215 10.54 -0.93 25.59
CA LEU A 215 9.36 -1.68 25.21
C LEU A 215 9.68 -2.74 24.14
N ALA A 216 10.49 -2.40 23.14
CA ALA A 216 10.89 -3.34 22.09
C ALA A 216 11.65 -4.55 22.66
N SER A 217 12.60 -4.34 23.57
CA SER A 217 13.32 -5.42 24.26
C SER A 217 12.37 -6.29 25.08
N LYS A 218 11.46 -5.68 25.86
CA LYS A 218 10.49 -6.42 26.67
C LYS A 218 9.52 -7.25 25.81
N LEU A 219 9.10 -6.73 24.66
CA LEU A 219 8.28 -7.48 23.71
C LEU A 219 9.07 -8.63 23.10
N ALA A 220 10.33 -8.42 22.71
CA ALA A 220 11.18 -9.46 22.15
C ALA A 220 11.40 -10.62 23.13
N GLU A 221 11.63 -10.34 24.42
CA GLU A 221 11.71 -11.35 25.48
C GLU A 221 10.41 -12.17 25.62
N ALA A 222 9.27 -11.51 25.43
CA ALA A 222 7.95 -12.15 25.44
C ALA A 222 7.60 -12.85 24.10
N GLY A 223 8.52 -12.89 23.14
CA GLY A 223 8.30 -13.50 21.83
C GLY A 223 7.46 -12.66 20.86
N PHE A 224 7.41 -11.34 21.04
CA PHE A 224 6.68 -10.40 20.19
C PHE A 224 7.61 -9.41 19.49
N ARG A 225 7.21 -8.98 18.30
CA ARG A 225 7.88 -7.91 17.56
C ARG A 225 6.87 -6.94 16.99
N LEU A 226 7.16 -5.64 17.09
CA LEU A 226 6.34 -4.61 16.49
C LEU A 226 6.57 -4.54 14.97
N SER A 227 5.50 -4.39 14.20
CA SER A 227 5.56 -4.03 12.79
C SER A 227 4.39 -3.13 12.42
N SER A 228 4.45 -2.49 11.25
CA SER A 228 3.43 -1.54 10.80
C SER A 228 2.80 -1.99 9.48
N ALA A 229 1.46 -1.91 9.42
CA ALA A 229 0.68 -2.02 8.19
C ALA A 229 0.38 -0.65 7.56
N ASN A 230 1.13 0.39 7.93
CA ASN A 230 0.98 1.71 7.32
C ASN A 230 1.54 1.73 5.89
N SER A 231 1.22 2.79 5.14
CA SER A 231 1.57 2.95 3.72
C SER A 231 3.08 3.01 3.44
N ILE A 232 3.92 2.97 4.47
CA ILE A 232 5.37 2.91 4.38
C ILE A 232 5.90 1.50 4.11
N ASN A 233 5.14 0.44 4.43
CA ASN A 233 5.60 -0.93 4.17
C ASN A 233 5.63 -1.20 2.65
N TRP A 234 6.74 -1.72 2.13
CA TRP A 234 6.86 -2.03 0.70
C TRP A 234 5.82 -3.06 0.23
N GLY A 235 5.46 -4.03 1.09
CA GLY A 235 4.39 -4.99 0.84
C GLY A 235 3.01 -4.35 0.67
N ARG A 236 2.81 -3.09 1.05
CA ARG A 236 1.62 -2.32 0.68
C ARG A 236 1.74 -1.55 -0.62
N LEU A 237 2.93 -1.09 -0.97
CA LEU A 237 3.14 -0.31 -2.19
C LEU A 237 3.14 -1.21 -3.42
N ALA A 238 3.90 -2.30 -3.39
CA ALA A 238 4.07 -3.17 -4.57
C ALA A 238 2.74 -3.69 -5.17
N PRO A 239 1.76 -4.20 -4.40
CA PRO A 239 0.50 -4.67 -4.96
C PRO A 239 -0.28 -3.61 -5.74
N GLN A 240 -0.08 -2.34 -5.39
CA GLN A 240 -0.72 -1.22 -6.08
C GLN A 240 -0.19 -1.05 -7.52
N ILE A 241 1.01 -1.54 -7.83
CA ILE A 241 1.57 -1.51 -9.19
C ILE A 241 0.72 -2.38 -10.12
N ALA A 242 0.22 -3.52 -9.63
CA ALA A 242 -0.50 -4.50 -10.44
C ALA A 242 -1.78 -3.93 -11.07
N TYR A 243 -2.54 -3.10 -10.37
CA TYR A 243 -3.78 -2.56 -10.94
C TYR A 243 -3.55 -1.49 -12.02
N TYR A 244 -2.37 -0.87 -12.10
CA TYR A 244 -2.03 0.00 -13.24
C TYR A 244 -1.86 -0.82 -14.53
N PHE A 245 -1.13 -1.93 -14.44
CA PHE A 245 -1.00 -2.88 -15.55
C PHE A 245 -2.34 -3.54 -15.88
N SER A 246 -3.12 -3.93 -14.86
CA SER A 246 -4.44 -4.51 -15.06
C SER A 246 -5.41 -3.54 -15.74
N ALA A 247 -5.41 -2.26 -15.36
CA ALA A 247 -6.24 -1.26 -16.00
C ALA A 247 -5.86 -1.09 -17.48
N TYR A 248 -4.56 -0.99 -17.78
CA TYR A 248 -4.08 -0.93 -19.16
C TYR A 248 -4.45 -2.18 -19.96
N ALA A 249 -4.27 -3.37 -19.38
CA ALA A 249 -4.63 -4.65 -19.99
C ALA A 249 -6.13 -4.73 -20.28
N ASP A 250 -6.99 -4.24 -19.37
CA ASP A 250 -8.43 -4.16 -19.60
C ASP A 250 -8.79 -3.23 -20.76
N LEU A 251 -8.17 -2.05 -20.84
CA LEU A 251 -8.41 -1.10 -21.93
C LEU A 251 -8.02 -1.70 -23.29
N VAL A 252 -6.88 -2.38 -23.36
CA VAL A 252 -6.42 -3.07 -24.57
C VAL A 252 -7.34 -4.24 -24.91
N ASN A 253 -7.68 -5.09 -23.94
CA ASN A 253 -8.54 -6.25 -24.14
C ASN A 253 -9.93 -5.87 -24.63
N LYS A 254 -10.48 -4.74 -24.16
CA LYS A 254 -11.78 -4.20 -24.56
C LYS A 254 -11.73 -3.41 -25.88
N GLY A 255 -10.56 -3.28 -26.51
CA GLY A 255 -10.37 -2.50 -27.73
C GLY A 255 -10.55 -0.99 -27.56
N TRP A 256 -10.54 -0.49 -26.32
CA TRP A 256 -10.68 0.93 -26.02
C TRP A 256 -9.35 1.68 -26.13
N LEU A 257 -8.23 0.95 -26.17
CA LEU A 257 -6.90 1.50 -26.31
C LEU A 257 -6.05 0.60 -27.21
N PRO A 258 -5.37 1.11 -28.25
CA PRO A 258 -4.48 0.30 -29.05
C PRO A 258 -3.20 -0.08 -28.26
N PRO A 259 -2.66 -1.29 -28.47
CA PRO A 259 -1.38 -1.70 -27.90
C PRO A 259 -0.26 -0.67 -28.11
N GLY A 260 0.37 -0.25 -27.01
CA GLY A 260 1.49 0.70 -26.98
C GLY A 260 1.08 2.16 -26.84
N ALA A 261 -0.22 2.48 -26.95
CA ALA A 261 -0.67 3.85 -26.76
C ALA A 261 -0.51 4.32 -25.31
N LYS A 262 -0.21 5.61 -25.14
CA LYS A 262 -0.03 6.20 -23.83
C LYS A 262 -1.36 6.48 -23.16
N ILE A 263 -1.44 6.24 -21.86
CA ILE A 263 -2.58 6.65 -21.01
C ILE A 263 -2.14 7.57 -19.88
N ASN A 264 -3.05 8.44 -19.46
CA ASN A 264 -2.86 9.30 -18.30
C ASN A 264 -3.64 8.71 -17.12
N PHE A 265 -3.10 8.82 -15.90
CA PHE A 265 -3.81 8.47 -14.69
C PHE A 265 -3.94 9.71 -13.80
N ALA A 266 -5.17 10.05 -13.42
CA ALA A 266 -5.46 11.01 -12.36
C ALA A 266 -5.71 10.28 -11.04
N VAL A 267 -4.93 10.61 -10.02
CA VAL A 267 -4.92 9.88 -8.75
C VAL A 267 -5.24 10.83 -7.60
N PRO A 268 -6.38 10.68 -6.91
CA PRO A 268 -6.65 11.34 -5.65
C PRO A 268 -5.60 10.92 -4.61
N THR A 269 -4.76 11.86 -4.19
CA THR A 269 -3.50 11.55 -3.52
C THR A 269 -3.40 12.22 -2.15
N GLY A 270 -3.22 11.38 -1.12
CA GLY A 270 -2.77 11.78 0.22
C GLY A 270 -1.31 11.39 0.46
N ASN A 271 -1.06 10.22 1.06
CA ASN A 271 0.28 9.70 1.40
C ASN A 271 1.16 9.24 0.22
N PHE A 272 0.85 9.64 -1.02
CA PHE A 272 1.62 9.40 -2.25
C PHE A 272 1.85 7.94 -2.71
N GLY A 273 1.47 6.92 -1.92
CA GLY A 273 1.72 5.52 -2.25
C GLY A 273 1.06 5.02 -3.54
N ASN A 274 -0.19 5.42 -3.80
CA ASN A 274 -0.94 5.00 -5.00
C ASN A 274 -0.30 5.54 -6.28
N ILE A 275 -0.16 6.86 -6.41
CA ILE A 275 0.46 7.48 -7.58
C ILE A 275 1.93 7.08 -7.75
N LEU A 276 2.65 6.83 -6.65
CA LEU A 276 4.01 6.30 -6.69
C LEU A 276 4.06 4.88 -7.27
N ALA A 277 3.07 4.03 -7.01
CA ALA A 277 2.97 2.73 -7.67
C ALA A 277 2.76 2.88 -9.19
N GLY A 278 2.01 3.91 -9.62
CA GLY A 278 1.93 4.30 -11.04
C GLY A 278 3.27 4.78 -11.61
N TYR A 279 4.08 5.48 -10.81
CA TYR A 279 5.45 5.86 -11.18
C TYR A 279 6.35 4.63 -11.37
N TYR A 280 6.30 3.66 -10.46
CA TYR A 280 6.99 2.38 -10.66
C TYR A 280 6.49 1.63 -11.90
N ALA A 281 5.18 1.59 -12.16
CA ALA A 281 4.64 0.98 -13.37
C ALA A 281 5.19 1.64 -14.64
N ARG A 282 5.29 2.98 -14.66
CA ARG A 282 5.94 3.72 -15.75
C ARG A 282 7.42 3.35 -15.90
N LEU A 283 8.16 3.29 -14.79
CA LEU A 283 9.57 2.87 -14.81
C LEU A 283 9.72 1.43 -15.32
N MET A 284 8.75 0.56 -15.05
CA MET A 284 8.74 -0.83 -15.54
C MET A 284 8.41 -0.96 -17.03
N GLY A 285 8.01 0.12 -17.72
CA GLY A 285 7.73 0.11 -19.16
C GLY A 285 6.25 0.27 -19.53
N LEU A 286 5.34 0.40 -18.56
CA LEU A 286 3.94 0.71 -18.86
C LEU A 286 3.86 2.08 -19.57
N PRO A 287 3.16 2.20 -20.72
CA PRO A 287 3.10 3.44 -21.48
C PRO A 287 2.19 4.45 -20.80
N ILE A 288 2.69 5.06 -19.73
CA ILE A 288 2.04 6.15 -19.02
C ILE A 288 2.53 7.47 -19.58
N GLY A 289 1.59 8.33 -20.01
CA GLY A 289 1.86 9.71 -20.41
C GLY A 289 2.09 10.59 -19.19
N ARG A 290 1.02 10.90 -18.46
CA ARG A 290 1.02 11.75 -17.25
C ARG A 290 0.46 10.99 -16.05
N LEU A 291 1.10 11.21 -14.90
CA LEU A 291 0.56 10.88 -13.58
C LEU A 291 0.12 12.21 -12.95
N ILE A 292 -1.18 12.40 -12.79
CA ILE A 292 -1.79 13.65 -12.30
C ILE A 292 -2.09 13.48 -10.82
N CYS A 293 -1.35 14.20 -9.97
CA CYS A 293 -1.53 14.24 -8.53
C CYS A 293 -2.70 15.18 -8.18
N ALA A 294 -3.85 14.61 -7.81
CA ALA A 294 -5.02 15.38 -7.40
C ALA A 294 -5.08 15.49 -5.88
N SER A 295 -4.97 16.71 -5.34
CA SER A 295 -5.12 17.01 -3.92
C SER A 295 -6.45 17.70 -3.62
N ASN A 296 -6.92 17.60 -2.38
CA ASN A 296 -8.04 18.42 -1.89
C ASN A 296 -7.52 19.77 -1.36
N ARG A 297 -8.23 20.42 -0.44
CA ARG A 297 -7.79 21.68 0.18
C ARG A 297 -6.42 21.57 0.86
N ASN A 298 -6.05 20.39 1.36
CA ASN A 298 -4.72 20.08 1.89
C ASN A 298 -3.75 19.77 0.74
N LYS A 299 -3.26 20.83 0.09
CA LYS A 299 -2.56 20.78 -1.21
C LYS A 299 -1.04 20.81 -1.14
N VAL A 300 -0.44 20.24 -0.09
CA VAL A 300 1.03 20.24 0.09
C VAL A 300 1.78 19.63 -1.09
N LEU A 301 1.21 18.60 -1.72
CA LEU A 301 1.80 17.95 -2.90
C LEU A 301 1.64 18.78 -4.16
N THR A 302 0.48 19.40 -4.38
CA THR A 302 0.26 20.31 -5.51
C THR A 302 1.25 21.47 -5.47
N ASP A 303 1.42 22.11 -4.31
CA ASP A 303 2.35 23.22 -4.16
C ASP A 303 3.80 22.75 -4.35
N PHE A 304 4.16 21.56 -3.84
CA PHE A 304 5.48 20.96 -4.06
C PHE A 304 5.77 20.74 -5.55
N PHE A 305 4.86 20.12 -6.31
CA PHE A 305 5.06 19.92 -7.75
C PHE A 305 5.06 21.23 -8.56
N ALA A 306 4.34 22.25 -8.10
CA ALA A 306 4.28 23.55 -8.78
C ALA A 306 5.51 24.43 -8.50
N THR A 307 6.09 24.35 -7.30
CA THR A 307 7.11 25.30 -6.81
C THR A 307 8.45 24.67 -6.45
N GLY A 308 8.50 23.35 -6.28
CA GLY A 308 9.66 22.63 -5.72
C GLY A 308 9.78 22.72 -4.19
N ILE A 309 8.91 23.47 -3.51
CA ILE A 309 8.98 23.69 -2.06
C ILE A 309 8.00 22.77 -1.34
N TYR A 310 8.51 21.93 -0.44
CA TYR A 310 7.70 21.08 0.42
C TYR A 310 7.60 21.69 1.84
N ASP A 311 6.54 22.46 2.09
CA ASP A 311 6.32 23.11 3.39
C ASP A 311 5.16 22.49 4.18
N ARG A 312 5.50 21.84 5.29
CA ARG A 312 4.51 21.22 6.20
C ARG A 312 3.92 22.20 7.23
N ASN A 313 4.49 23.39 7.40
CA ASN A 313 4.08 24.37 8.42
C ASN A 313 2.89 25.20 7.91
N ARG A 314 1.76 24.53 7.69
CA ARG A 314 0.55 25.11 7.10
C ARG A 314 -0.72 24.66 7.83
N ALA A 315 -1.81 25.38 7.63
CA ALA A 315 -3.09 25.05 8.24
C ALA A 315 -3.63 23.70 7.74
N PHE A 316 -4.14 22.90 8.67
CA PHE A 316 -4.87 21.66 8.39
C PHE A 316 -6.35 21.94 8.18
N PHE A 317 -6.95 21.37 7.13
CA PHE A 317 -8.37 21.53 6.84
C PHE A 317 -9.06 20.18 6.84
N LYS A 318 -10.15 20.03 7.60
CA LYS A 318 -11.07 18.91 7.45
C LYS A 318 -11.88 19.10 6.17
N THR A 319 -11.93 18.10 5.30
CA THR A 319 -12.64 18.15 4.02
C THR A 319 -13.64 17.00 3.87
N THR A 320 -14.36 16.98 2.75
CA THR A 320 -15.24 15.86 2.36
C THR A 320 -14.47 14.63 1.87
N SER A 321 -13.15 14.72 1.69
CA SER A 321 -12.26 13.61 1.33
C SER A 321 -11.22 13.36 2.45
N PRO A 322 -11.65 12.95 3.66
CA PRO A 322 -10.81 12.91 4.85
C PRO A 322 -9.59 11.99 4.73
N SER A 323 -9.65 10.96 3.88
CA SER A 323 -8.52 10.06 3.61
C SER A 323 -7.35 10.73 2.87
N MET A 324 -7.54 11.96 2.38
CA MET A 324 -6.53 12.79 1.71
C MET A 324 -6.11 14.01 2.55
N ASP A 325 -6.74 14.24 3.72
CA ASP A 325 -6.40 15.36 4.60
C ASP A 325 -5.06 15.10 5.28
N ILE A 326 -3.98 15.57 4.67
CA ILE A 326 -2.60 15.36 5.14
C ILE A 326 -1.76 16.63 5.06
N LEU A 327 -0.89 16.84 6.05
CA LEU A 327 0.19 17.85 5.99
C LEU A 327 1.52 17.25 5.54
N VAL A 328 1.69 15.94 5.76
CA VAL A 328 2.90 15.22 5.41
C VAL A 328 2.53 13.97 4.62
N SER A 329 3.14 13.82 3.44
CA SER A 329 2.94 12.68 2.56
C SER A 329 4.07 11.66 2.71
N SER A 330 3.78 10.54 3.36
CA SER A 330 4.82 9.59 3.81
C SER A 330 5.65 9.00 2.67
N ASN A 331 5.07 8.76 1.48
CA ASN A 331 5.80 8.13 0.37
C ASN A 331 6.50 9.13 -0.56
N LEU A 332 6.41 10.43 -0.31
CA LEU A 332 7.14 11.40 -1.13
C LEU A 332 8.66 11.19 -1.04
N GLU A 333 9.17 10.76 0.13
CA GLU A 333 10.58 10.41 0.33
C GLU A 333 11.10 9.38 -0.70
N ARG A 334 10.27 8.39 -1.07
CA ARG A 334 10.63 7.40 -2.10
C ARG A 334 10.75 8.02 -3.50
N LEU A 335 9.88 8.99 -3.83
CA LEU A 335 10.01 9.70 -5.11
C LEU A 335 11.28 10.54 -5.12
N LEU A 336 11.53 11.29 -4.04
CA LEU A 336 12.72 12.15 -3.92
C LEU A 336 14.00 11.34 -4.15
N TYR A 337 14.13 10.15 -3.54
CA TYR A 337 15.27 9.26 -3.79
C TYR A 337 15.51 8.95 -5.28
N HIS A 338 14.46 8.81 -6.10
CA HIS A 338 14.64 8.55 -7.54
C HIS A 338 14.98 9.80 -8.33
N LEU A 339 14.76 10.99 -7.76
CA LEU A 339 14.99 12.28 -8.42
C LEU A 339 16.31 12.94 -8.03
N THR A 340 16.91 12.53 -6.91
CA THR A 340 18.15 13.10 -6.32
C THR A 340 19.23 12.05 -6.22
#